data_AF-A0A7S3AQM9-F1
#
_entry.id   AF-A0A7S3AQM9-F1
#
_cell.length_a   1.000
_cell.length_b   1.000
_cell.length_c   1.000
_cell.angle_alpha   90.00
_cell.angle_beta   90.00
_cell.angle_gamma   90.00
#
_symmetry.space_group_name_H-M   'P 1'
#
loop_
_entity.id
_entity.type
_entity.pdbx_description
1 polymer ?
#
loop_
_entity_poly.entity_id
_entity_poly.type
_entity_poly.pdbx_seq_one_letter_code
_entity_poly.pdbx_strand_id
1 'polypeptide(L)'
;MRSEQRERSDALNIRCIELHTYTAGGGLLDPGHCDHGSVFTMSVLLSEPAGFGGGEFVTWRDEQPIAHPMSAGDAILFHSEKCHNVSTVTSGVRQSLVIEIWRHGANSTDRHS
;
A
#
# COMPACT_ATOMS: atom_id res chain seq x y z
N MET A 1 -39.51 -12.89 -19.41
CA MET A 1 -38.70 -11.66 -19.59
C MET A 1 -37.81 -11.53 -18.37
N ARG A 2 -36.54 -11.97 -18.45
CA ARG A 2 -35.57 -11.79 -17.36
C ARG A 2 -34.85 -10.47 -17.65
N SER A 3 -34.98 -9.50 -16.76
CA SER A 3 -34.21 -8.26 -16.81
C SER A 3 -32.74 -8.59 -16.62
N GLU A 4 -31.92 -8.30 -17.63
CA GLU A 4 -30.46 -8.29 -17.51
C GLU A 4 -30.09 -7.22 -16.48
N GLN A 5 -29.76 -7.62 -15.26
CA GLN A 5 -29.00 -6.78 -14.34
C GLN A 5 -27.63 -6.59 -14.96
N ARG A 6 -27.43 -5.46 -15.64
CA ARG A 6 -26.11 -4.98 -16.03
C ARG A 6 -25.34 -4.74 -14.72
N GLU A 7 -24.36 -5.58 -14.42
CA GLU A 7 -23.42 -5.34 -13.32
C GLU A 7 -22.82 -3.95 -13.53
N ARG A 8 -23.10 -3.03 -12.60
CA ARG A 8 -22.39 -1.74 -12.57
C ARG A 8 -20.95 -2.04 -12.16
N SER A 9 -20.03 -2.09 -13.12
CA SER A 9 -18.62 -1.92 -12.81
C SER A 9 -18.43 -0.45 -12.43
N ASP A 10 -18.31 -0.16 -11.13
CA ASP A 10 -17.83 1.16 -10.72
C ASP A 10 -16.40 1.32 -11.28
N ALA A 11 -16.14 2.39 -12.02
CA ALA A 11 -14.81 2.66 -12.53
C ALA A 11 -13.86 2.94 -11.37
N LEU A 12 -12.70 2.27 -11.36
CA LEU A 12 -11.61 2.56 -10.43
C LEU A 12 -10.58 3.45 -11.13
N ASN A 13 -10.13 4.49 -10.43
CA ASN A 13 -9.11 5.41 -10.91
C ASN A 13 -7.92 5.42 -9.95
N ILE A 14 -6.78 5.89 -10.44
CA ILE A 14 -5.63 6.19 -9.58
C ILE A 14 -5.90 7.50 -8.84
N ARG A 15 -5.81 7.47 -7.52
CA ARG A 15 -5.90 8.67 -6.68
C ARG A 15 -4.56 9.37 -6.59
N CYS A 16 -3.52 8.64 -6.22
CA CYS A 16 -2.14 9.12 -6.19
C CYS A 16 -1.15 7.98 -6.45
N ILE A 17 0.07 8.36 -6.83
CA ILE A 17 1.23 7.50 -6.96
C ILE A 17 2.36 8.19 -6.21
N GLU A 18 2.91 7.54 -5.19
CA GLU A 18 3.91 8.11 -4.29
C GLU A 18 5.13 7.20 -4.22
N LEU A 19 6.33 7.78 -4.28
CA LEU A 19 7.58 7.07 -4.03
C LEU A 19 7.93 7.20 -2.55
N HIS A 20 7.78 6.12 -1.80
CA HIS A 20 8.21 6.07 -0.41
C HIS A 20 9.67 5.62 -0.35
N THR A 21 10.50 6.39 0.34
CA THR A 21 11.91 6.06 0.60
C THR A 21 12.13 5.99 2.10
N TYR A 22 12.55 4.82 2.58
CA TYR A 22 12.89 4.58 3.98
C TYR A 22 14.38 4.28 4.10
N THR A 23 15.03 4.91 5.07
CA THR A 23 16.42 4.63 5.47
C THR A 23 16.42 4.01 6.87
N ALA A 24 17.60 3.64 7.39
CA ALA A 24 17.73 3.12 8.75
C ALA A 24 17.00 4.01 9.80
N GLY A 25 16.20 3.37 10.65
CA GLY A 25 15.31 4.01 11.63
C GLY A 25 13.95 4.44 11.06
N GLY A 26 13.80 4.50 9.74
CA GLY A 26 12.55 4.79 9.06
C GLY A 26 11.64 3.56 9.00
N GLY A 27 10.35 3.79 9.19
CA GLY A 27 9.31 2.78 9.12
C GLY A 27 7.98 3.40 9.53
N LEU A 28 6.90 2.66 9.36
CA LEU A 28 5.60 3.00 9.92
C LEU A 28 5.15 1.74 10.64
N LEU A 29 5.33 1.73 11.96
CA LEU A 29 4.92 0.67 12.88
C LEU A 29 3.93 1.28 13.88
N ASP A 30 2.81 1.76 13.34
CA ASP A 30 1.64 2.17 14.09
C ASP A 30 0.56 1.09 13.88
N PRO A 31 0.25 0.26 14.89
CA PRO A 31 -0.75 -0.80 14.77
C PRO A 31 -2.14 -0.32 14.33
N GLY A 32 -2.46 0.96 14.58
CA GLY A 32 -3.71 1.58 14.17
C GLY A 32 -3.70 2.16 12.76
N HIS A 33 -2.56 2.17 12.07
CA HIS A 33 -2.45 2.83 10.77
C HIS A 33 -3.23 2.09 9.69
N CYS A 34 -4.14 2.83 9.06
CA CYS A 34 -4.81 2.47 7.83
C CYS A 34 -4.98 3.70 6.92
N ASP A 35 -5.07 3.44 5.61
CA ASP A 35 -5.37 4.48 4.64
C ASP A 35 -6.87 4.80 4.68
N HIS A 36 -7.22 6.03 4.31
CA HIS A 36 -8.60 6.50 4.31
C HIS A 36 -9.00 7.11 2.97
N GLY A 37 -10.22 6.78 2.53
CA GLY A 37 -10.84 7.36 1.33
C GLY A 37 -10.39 6.75 -0.01
N SER A 38 -9.66 5.63 0.04
CA SER A 38 -9.29 4.81 -1.12
C SER A 38 -9.91 3.42 -0.98
N VAL A 39 -10.15 2.74 -2.10
CA VAL A 39 -10.74 1.38 -2.12
C VAL A 39 -9.64 0.34 -1.90
N PHE A 40 -8.56 0.46 -2.68
CA PHE A 40 -7.41 -0.40 -2.60
C PHE A 40 -6.13 0.43 -2.57
N THR A 41 -5.12 -0.10 -1.89
CA THR A 41 -3.76 0.41 -1.96
C THR A 41 -2.89 -0.70 -2.52
N MET A 42 -1.99 -0.35 -3.43
CA MET A 42 -0.98 -1.24 -3.98
C MET A 42 0.41 -0.76 -3.56
N SER A 43 1.15 -1.61 -2.88
CA SER A 43 2.56 -1.38 -2.55
C SER A 43 3.43 -2.24 -3.45
N VAL A 44 4.29 -1.61 -4.25
CA VAL A 44 5.28 -2.27 -5.11
C VAL A 44 6.66 -2.09 -4.50
N LEU A 45 7.37 -3.17 -4.22
CA LEU A 45 8.74 -3.07 -3.73
C LEU A 45 9.67 -2.77 -4.92
N LEU A 46 10.51 -1.72 -4.81
CA LEU A 46 11.45 -1.34 -5.88
C LEU A 46 12.90 -1.71 -5.55
N SER A 47 13.23 -1.81 -4.26
CA SER A 47 14.57 -2.19 -3.81
C SER A 47 14.75 -3.70 -3.72
N GLU A 48 15.94 -4.19 -4.07
CA GLU A 48 16.31 -5.58 -3.82
C GLU A 48 16.36 -5.87 -2.32
N PRO A 49 15.68 -6.93 -1.81
CA PRO A 49 15.65 -7.25 -0.38
C PRO A 49 17.03 -7.47 0.24
N ALA A 50 18.00 -7.96 -0.53
CA ALA A 50 19.38 -8.12 -0.06
C ALA A 50 20.10 -6.78 0.19
N GLY A 51 19.54 -5.66 -0.27
CA GLY A 51 20.11 -4.31 -0.14
C GLY A 51 19.66 -3.54 1.11
N PHE A 52 18.75 -4.08 1.91
CA PHE A 52 18.28 -3.46 3.15
C PHE A 52 17.94 -4.50 4.23
N GLY A 53 17.91 -4.09 5.50
CA GLY A 53 17.48 -4.93 6.62
C GLY A 53 16.16 -4.45 7.21
N GLY A 54 15.29 -5.36 7.66
CA GLY A 54 13.92 -5.04 8.08
C GLY A 54 13.09 -4.55 6.89
N GLY A 55 12.17 -3.61 7.10
CA GLY A 55 11.40 -3.01 6.01
C GLY A 55 10.36 -3.94 5.37
N GLU A 56 9.97 -5.03 6.02
CA GLU A 56 8.94 -5.92 5.51
C GLU A 56 7.60 -5.18 5.45
N PHE A 57 6.83 -5.43 4.38
CA PHE A 57 5.41 -5.06 4.38
C PHE A 57 4.68 -5.99 5.35
N VAL A 58 3.89 -5.42 6.26
CA VAL A 58 3.17 -6.19 7.26
C VAL A 58 1.68 -5.85 7.25
N THR A 59 0.84 -6.86 7.42
CA THR A 59 -0.58 -6.70 7.77
C THR A 59 -0.84 -7.23 9.17
N TRP A 60 -2.04 -6.99 9.69
CA TRP A 60 -2.41 -7.44 11.04
C TRP A 60 -3.48 -8.52 11.01
N ARG A 61 -3.30 -9.58 11.81
CA ARG A 61 -4.31 -10.61 12.09
C ARG A 61 -4.27 -10.92 13.58
N ASP A 62 -5.41 -10.86 14.26
CA ASP A 62 -5.52 -11.14 15.69
C ASP A 62 -4.48 -10.37 16.52
N GLU A 63 -4.28 -9.08 16.21
CA GLU A 63 -3.28 -8.19 16.81
C GLU A 63 -1.81 -8.60 16.62
N GLN A 64 -1.55 -9.60 15.77
CA GLN A 64 -0.20 -10.03 15.42
C GLN A 64 0.19 -9.50 14.04
N PRO A 65 1.40 -8.95 13.88
CA PRO A 65 1.91 -8.57 12.57
C PRO A 65 2.24 -9.82 11.74
N ILE A 66 1.76 -9.85 10.51
CA ILE A 66 2.08 -10.86 9.50
C ILE A 66 2.94 -10.18 8.44
N ALA A 67 4.20 -10.60 8.34
CA ALA A 67 5.10 -10.15 7.30
C ALA A 67 4.80 -10.84 5.96
N HIS A 68 4.89 -10.06 4.88
CA HIS A 68 4.74 -10.53 3.51
C HIS A 68 6.07 -10.31 2.79
N PRO A 69 6.90 -11.36 2.64
CA PRO A 69 8.14 -11.26 1.88
C PRO A 69 7.87 -10.88 0.43
N MET A 70 8.68 -9.98 -0.11
CA MET A 70 8.58 -9.47 -1.47
C MET A 70 9.97 -9.42 -2.11
N SER A 71 10.06 -9.65 -3.42
CA SER A 71 11.22 -9.33 -4.26
C SER A 71 11.05 -7.96 -4.92
N ALA A 72 12.12 -7.42 -5.50
CA ALA A 72 12.00 -6.21 -6.32
C ALA A 72 11.05 -6.47 -7.50
N GLY A 73 10.06 -5.58 -7.67
CA GLY A 73 9.00 -5.68 -8.67
C GLY A 73 7.73 -6.38 -8.19
N ASP A 74 7.77 -7.09 -7.05
CA ASP A 74 6.55 -7.68 -6.47
C ASP A 74 5.60 -6.58 -6.01
N ALA A 75 4.30 -6.87 -6.03
CA ALA A 75 3.25 -5.98 -5.59
C ALA A 75 2.28 -6.68 -4.64
N ILE A 76 1.87 -5.96 -3.58
CA ILE A 76 0.76 -6.37 -2.71
C ILE A 76 -0.38 -5.39 -2.91
N LEU A 77 -1.53 -5.91 -3.33
CA LEU A 77 -2.80 -5.19 -3.43
C LEU A 77 -3.67 -5.57 -2.23
N PHE A 78 -4.16 -4.57 -1.50
CA PHE A 78 -4.97 -4.79 -0.31
C PHE A 78 -6.05 -3.71 -0.17
N HIS A 79 -7.09 -4.00 0.61
CA HIS A 79 -8.11 -3.01 0.96
C HIS A 79 -7.48 -1.89 1.78
N SER A 80 -7.58 -0.64 1.33
CA SER A 80 -6.87 0.51 1.94
C SER A 80 -7.12 0.65 3.44
N GLU A 81 -8.36 0.43 3.88
CA GLU A 81 -8.78 0.59 5.28
C GLU A 81 -8.37 -0.59 6.20
N LYS A 82 -7.64 -1.59 5.68
CA LYS A 82 -7.04 -2.64 6.52
C LYS A 82 -5.73 -2.15 7.10
N CYS A 83 -5.52 -2.40 8.40
CA CYS A 83 -4.27 -2.04 9.05
C CYS A 83 -3.10 -2.72 8.36
N HIS A 84 -2.11 -1.90 7.99
CA HIS A 84 -0.92 -2.32 7.27
C HIS A 84 0.22 -1.38 7.62
N ASN A 85 1.45 -1.83 7.49
CA ASN A 85 2.61 -1.12 8.00
C ASN A 85 3.85 -1.54 7.19
N VAL A 86 4.93 -0.79 7.37
CA VAL A 86 6.27 -1.19 6.92
C VAL A 86 7.14 -1.28 8.17
N SER A 87 7.67 -2.46 8.44
CA SER A 87 8.54 -2.66 9.60
C SER A 87 9.75 -1.71 9.53
N THR A 88 10.36 -1.41 10.67
CA THR A 88 11.49 -0.50 10.72
C THR A 88 12.63 -1.01 9.85
N VAL A 89 13.08 -0.19 8.91
CA VAL A 89 14.33 -0.42 8.17
C VAL A 89 15.48 -0.26 9.14
N THR A 90 16.32 -1.28 9.25
CA THR A 90 17.46 -1.31 10.19
C THR A 90 18.78 -0.99 9.50
N SER A 91 18.87 -1.17 8.18
CA SER A 91 20.04 -0.84 7.36
C SER A 91 19.66 -0.68 5.89
N GLY A 92 20.51 -0.03 5.10
CA GLY A 92 20.28 0.18 3.67
C GLY A 92 19.17 1.19 3.35
N VAL A 93 18.63 1.10 2.13
CA VAL A 93 17.55 1.96 1.63
C VAL A 93 16.46 1.09 1.01
N ARG A 94 15.23 1.26 1.50
CA ARG A 94 14.04 0.60 0.97
C ARG A 94 13.19 1.62 0.22
N GLN A 95 12.94 1.36 -1.05
CA GLN A 95 12.05 2.15 -1.88
C GLN A 95 10.83 1.32 -2.29
N SER A 96 9.66 1.92 -2.20
CA SER A 96 8.42 1.33 -2.69
C SER A 96 7.56 2.36 -3.42
N LEU A 97 6.87 1.92 -4.46
CA LEU A 97 5.81 2.69 -5.09
C LEU A 97 4.50 2.38 -4.37
N VAL A 98 3.84 3.39 -3.82
CA VAL A 98 2.52 3.28 -3.21
C VAL A 98 1.50 3.89 -4.16
N ILE A 99 0.46 3.13 -4.49
CA ILE A 99 -0.58 3.54 -5.43
C ILE A 99 -1.93 3.39 -4.75
N GLU A 100 -2.64 4.49 -4.59
CA GLU A 100 -4.01 4.47 -4.06
C GLU A 100 -5.02 4.43 -5.21
N ILE A 101 -5.99 3.52 -5.11
CA ILE A 101 -7.03 3.26 -6.11
C ILE A 101 -8.39 3.58 -5.51
N TRP A 102 -9.18 4.42 -6.16
CA TRP A 102 -10.46 4.94 -5.63
C TRP A 102 -11.57 5.05 -6.67
N ARG A 103 -12.82 5.31 -6.24
CA ARG A 103 -14.02 5.34 -7.10
C ARG A 103 -14.27 6.67 -7.79
N HIS A 104 -13.60 7.74 -7.38
CA HIS A 104 -13.80 9.07 -7.94
C HIS A 104 -12.88 9.30 -9.14
N GLY A 105 -13.03 10.40 -9.86
CA GLY A 105 -12.15 10.75 -10.99
C GLY A 105 -10.69 10.90 -10.56
N ALA A 106 -9.76 11.02 -11.50
CA ALA A 106 -8.37 11.29 -11.15
C ALA A 106 -8.26 12.58 -10.31
N ASN A 107 -7.48 12.54 -9.22
CA ASN A 107 -7.24 13.73 -8.41
C ASN A 107 -6.32 14.71 -9.16
N SER A 108 -6.62 16.00 -9.08
CA SER A 108 -5.75 17.09 -9.56
C SER A 108 -4.92 17.74 -8.44
N THR A 109 -5.19 17.37 -7.19
CA THR A 109 -4.58 17.92 -5.98
C THR A 109 -4.44 16.81 -4.93
N ASP A 110 -3.42 16.89 -4.10
CA ASP A 110 -3.23 16.01 -2.95
C ASP A 110 -4.30 16.33 -1.87
N ARG A 111 -4.65 15.36 -1.04
CA ARG A 111 -5.58 15.51 0.10
C ARG A 111 -5.08 16.54 1.14
N HIS A 112 -3.77 16.81 1.14
CA HIS A 112 -3.10 17.72 2.07
C HIS A 112 -2.61 19.04 1.45
N SER A 113 -2.81 19.23 0.14
CA SER A 113 -2.41 20.45 -0.59
C SER A 113 -3.52 21.49 -0.67
#